data_AF-A0A0M0LLC0-F1
#
_entry.id   AF-A0A0M0LLC0-F1
#
_cell.length_a   1.000
_cell.length_b   1.000
_cell.length_c   1.000
_cell.angle_alpha   90.00
_cell.angle_beta   90.00
_cell.angle_gamma   90.00
#
_symmetry.space_group_name_H-M   'P 1'
#
loop_
_entity.id
_entity.type
_entity.pdbx_description
1 polymer ?
#
loop_
_entity_poly.entity_id
_entity_poly.type
_entity_poly.pdbx_seq_one_letter_code
_entity_poly.pdbx_strand_id
1 'polypeptide(L)'
;MFKDGGILNKKVKIILFIFLLLICAVFFAAYLKIEITKTEYEKRVTSYLVDEKGYEKKYIKSVDGIYGVKMPPFYVIVVFEDEPYVKYIYYAHNGVNQMEYVLTEEAKKSNIDKSDLKNYDPFNEIEKYMID
;
A
#
# COMPACT_ATOMS: atom_id res chain seq x y z
N MET A 1 2.10 38.78 -30.07
CA MET A 1 2.71 39.59 -28.99
C MET A 1 1.58 39.94 -28.02
N PHE A 2 1.39 39.14 -26.97
CA PHE A 2 0.31 39.36 -25.99
C PHE A 2 0.70 40.52 -25.08
N LYS A 3 0.33 41.74 -25.48
CA LYS A 3 0.36 42.94 -24.65
C LYS A 3 -1.06 43.15 -24.14
N ASP A 4 -1.29 42.84 -22.87
CA ASP A 4 -2.12 43.63 -21.96
C ASP A 4 -2.02 43.05 -20.55
N GLY A 5 -1.01 43.53 -19.82
CA GLY A 5 -0.87 43.34 -18.38
C GLY A 5 -1.84 44.24 -17.61
N GLY A 6 -3.15 44.05 -17.82
CA GLY A 6 -4.17 44.73 -17.03
C GLY A 6 -4.04 44.32 -15.56
N ILE A 7 -3.87 45.28 -14.66
CA ILE A 7 -3.86 45.02 -13.21
C ILE A 7 -5.23 44.43 -12.85
N LEU A 8 -5.28 43.11 -12.63
CA LEU A 8 -6.51 42.43 -12.22
C LEU A 8 -7.13 43.16 -11.02
N ASN A 9 -8.43 43.45 -11.09
CA ASN A 9 -9.16 44.12 -10.02
C ASN A 9 -8.95 43.36 -8.70
N LYS A 10 -8.71 44.08 -7.58
CA LYS A 10 -8.49 43.51 -6.25
C LYS A 10 -9.55 42.47 -5.88
N LYS A 11 -10.82 42.70 -6.24
CA LYS A 11 -11.91 41.74 -6.00
C LYS A 11 -11.73 40.43 -6.79
N VAL A 12 -11.32 40.53 -8.06
CA VAL A 12 -11.07 39.37 -8.92
C VAL A 12 -9.85 38.58 -8.41
N LYS A 13 -8.79 39.24 -7.94
CA LYS A 13 -7.64 38.57 -7.31
C LYS A 13 -8.03 37.77 -6.07
N ILE A 14 -8.89 38.33 -5.21
CA ILE A 14 -9.39 37.65 -4.01
C ILE A 14 -10.20 36.41 -4.40
N ILE A 15 -11.10 36.54 -5.39
CA ILE A 15 -11.91 35.40 -5.88
C ILE A 15 -11.01 34.29 -6.42
N LEU A 16 -10.01 34.63 -7.24
CA LEU A 16 -9.06 33.65 -7.78
C LEU A 16 -8.25 32.96 -6.67
N PHE A 17 -7.84 33.71 -5.64
CA PHE A 17 -7.12 33.15 -4.51
C PHE A 17 -7.98 32.17 -3.70
N ILE A 18 -9.25 32.52 -3.44
CA ILE A 18 -10.20 31.61 -2.77
C ILE A 18 -10.41 30.35 -3.61
N PHE A 19 -10.55 30.49 -4.93
CA PHE A 19 -10.72 29.34 -5.82
C PHE A 19 -9.49 28.43 -5.81
N LEU A 20 -8.29 29.02 -5.82
CA LEU A 20 -7.04 28.26 -5.68
C LEU A 20 -6.97 27.52 -4.34
N LEU A 21 -7.33 28.18 -3.23
CA LEU A 21 -7.38 27.55 -1.92
C LEU A 21 -8.36 26.38 -1.87
N LEU A 22 -9.53 26.51 -2.48
CA LEU A 22 -10.51 25.43 -2.58
C LEU A 22 -9.96 24.23 -3.37
N ILE A 23 -9.29 24.48 -4.49
CA ILE A 23 -8.63 23.43 -5.27
C ILE A 23 -7.56 22.72 -4.42
N CYS A 24 -6.69 23.48 -3.75
CA CYS A 24 -5.67 22.92 -2.87
C CYS A 24 -6.29 22.08 -1.73
N ALA A 25 -7.38 22.55 -1.12
CA ALA A 25 -8.07 21.83 -0.06
C ALA A 25 -8.63 20.48 -0.54
N VAL A 26 -9.18 20.43 -1.76
CA VAL A 26 -9.68 19.18 -2.36
C VAL A 26 -8.55 18.17 -2.58
N PHE A 27 -7.44 18.61 -3.18
CA PHE A 27 -6.28 17.72 -3.39
C PHE A 27 -5.66 17.26 -2.07
N PHE A 28 -5.61 18.14 -1.07
CA PHE A 28 -5.10 17.79 0.26
C PHE A 28 -6.00 16.77 0.97
N ALA A 29 -7.32 16.94 0.91
CA ALA A 29 -8.26 15.98 1.47
C ALA A 29 -8.14 14.59 0.79
N ALA A 30 -7.97 14.56 -0.54
CA ALA A 30 -7.75 13.31 -1.27
C ALA A 30 -6.43 12.64 -0.86
N TYR A 31 -5.35 13.41 -0.73
CA TYR A 31 -4.05 12.91 -0.27
C TYR A 31 -4.15 12.30 1.14
N LEU A 32 -4.78 13.01 2.08
CA LEU A 32 -4.98 12.51 3.44
C LEU A 32 -5.76 11.19 3.46
N LYS A 33 -6.82 11.07 2.66
CA LYS A 33 -7.60 9.83 2.57
C LYS A 33 -6.76 8.63 2.13
N ILE A 34 -5.86 8.85 1.17
CA ILE A 34 -4.94 7.80 0.67
C ILE A 34 -4.00 7.37 1.79
N GLU A 35 -3.35 8.31 2.48
CA GLU A 35 -2.42 7.99 3.57
C GLU A 35 -3.11 7.29 4.74
N ILE A 36 -4.29 7.75 5.15
CA ILE A 36 -5.09 7.08 6.19
C ILE A 36 -5.38 5.62 5.80
N THR A 37 -5.79 5.38 4.56
CA THR A 37 -6.13 4.02 4.08
C THR A 37 -4.89 3.12 4.04
N LYS A 38 -3.73 3.64 3.59
CA LYS A 38 -2.46 2.90 3.61
C LYS A 38 -2.09 2.48 5.03
N THR A 39 -2.09 3.42 5.98
CA THR A 39 -1.75 3.15 7.37
C THR A 39 -2.75 2.20 8.05
N GLU A 40 -4.04 2.29 7.71
CA GLU A 40 -5.04 1.33 8.21
C GLU A 40 -4.70 -0.09 7.75
N TYR A 41 -4.31 -0.27 6.49
CA TYR A 41 -4.01 -1.58 5.94
C TYR A 41 -2.70 -2.15 6.50
N GLU A 42 -1.68 -1.30 6.68
CA GLU A 42 -0.45 -1.68 7.39
C GLU A 42 -0.77 -2.23 8.79
N LYS A 43 -1.63 -1.55 9.55
CA LYS A 43 -2.04 -2.00 10.89
C LYS A 43 -2.80 -3.33 10.83
N ARG A 44 -3.72 -3.49 9.88
CA ARG A 44 -4.47 -4.74 9.70
C ARG A 44 -3.53 -5.91 9.39
N VAL A 45 -2.60 -5.73 8.45
CA VAL A 45 -1.62 -6.76 8.10
C VAL A 45 -0.65 -7.04 9.25
N THR A 46 -0.20 -6.01 9.96
CA THR A 46 0.65 -6.18 11.14
C THR A 46 -0.06 -6.99 12.21
N SER A 47 -1.32 -6.68 12.49
CA SER A 47 -2.12 -7.40 13.51
C SER A 47 -2.34 -8.85 13.08
N TYR A 48 -2.66 -9.10 11.81
CA TYR A 48 -2.77 -10.46 11.28
C TYR A 48 -1.46 -11.26 11.44
N LEU A 49 -0.31 -10.67 11.10
CA LEU A 49 0.96 -11.35 11.21
C LEU A 49 1.34 -11.65 12.66
N VAL A 50 1.14 -10.69 13.57
CA VAL A 50 1.56 -10.82 14.97
C VAL A 50 0.56 -11.63 15.78
N ASP A 51 -0.72 -11.28 15.69
CA ASP A 51 -1.77 -11.79 16.58
C ASP A 51 -2.37 -13.09 16.05
N GLU A 52 -2.57 -13.22 14.74
CA GLU A 52 -3.18 -14.43 14.15
C GLU A 52 -2.12 -15.46 13.71
N LYS A 53 -1.04 -15.01 13.07
CA LYS A 53 0.06 -15.90 12.61
C LYS A 53 1.18 -16.10 13.62
N GLY A 54 1.20 -15.33 14.71
CA GLY A 54 2.16 -15.50 15.81
C GLY A 54 3.59 -15.06 15.49
N TYR A 55 3.81 -14.26 14.45
CA TYR A 55 5.14 -13.72 14.15
C TYR A 55 5.57 -12.72 15.22
N GLU A 56 6.79 -12.86 15.74
CA GLU A 56 7.38 -11.78 16.53
C GLU A 56 7.74 -10.60 15.62
N LYS A 57 7.47 -9.36 16.07
CA LYS A 57 7.77 -8.14 15.31
C LYS A 57 9.21 -8.05 14.83
N LYS A 58 10.17 -8.62 15.58
CA LYS A 58 11.60 -8.62 15.23
C LYS A 58 11.93 -9.42 13.97
N TYR A 59 11.03 -10.30 13.52
CA TYR A 59 11.18 -11.08 12.28
C TYR A 59 10.54 -10.39 11.07
N ILE A 60 9.80 -9.30 11.30
CA ILE A 60 9.16 -8.52 10.24
C ILE A 60 10.02 -7.27 10.02
N LYS A 61 10.66 -7.20 8.86
CA LYS A 61 11.55 -6.10 8.49
C LYS A 61 10.76 -4.84 8.12
N SER A 62 9.72 -4.98 7.30
CA SER A 62 8.83 -3.87 6.96
C SER A 62 7.42 -4.34 6.63
N VAL A 63 6.46 -3.44 6.84
CA VAL A 63 5.05 -3.57 6.47
C VAL A 63 4.64 -2.22 5.88
N ASP A 64 4.61 -2.14 4.55
CA ASP A 64 4.46 -0.88 3.82
C ASP A 64 3.14 -0.88 3.02
N GLY A 65 2.25 0.05 3.35
CA GLY A 65 0.98 0.26 2.66
C GLY A 65 1.21 1.03 1.37
N ILE A 66 0.74 0.47 0.25
CA ILE A 66 0.95 1.02 -1.09
C ILE A 66 -0.40 1.40 -1.69
N TYR A 67 -0.46 2.62 -2.23
CA TYR A 67 -1.49 3.03 -3.18
C TYR A 67 -0.86 3.06 -4.58
N GLY A 68 -1.35 2.23 -5.50
CA GLY A 68 -0.75 2.08 -6.82
C GLY A 68 -1.76 1.70 -7.90
N VAL A 69 -1.22 1.41 -9.08
CA VAL A 69 -2.00 1.12 -10.30
C VAL A 69 -2.49 -0.33 -10.34
N LYS A 70 -2.00 -1.19 -9.43
CA LYS A 70 -2.42 -2.59 -9.32
C LYS A 70 -3.89 -2.68 -8.91
N MET A 71 -4.61 -3.73 -9.29
CA MET A 71 -5.93 -4.02 -8.72
C MET A 71 -5.84 -5.11 -7.66
N PRO A 72 -6.45 -4.91 -6.48
CA PRO A 72 -6.95 -3.64 -5.93
C PRO A 72 -5.86 -2.57 -5.75
N PRO A 73 -6.22 -1.27 -5.78
CA PRO A 73 -5.25 -0.16 -5.77
C PRO A 73 -4.54 0.03 -4.43
N PHE A 74 -5.08 -0.53 -3.36
CA PHE A 74 -4.45 -0.54 -2.04
C PHE A 74 -3.99 -1.96 -1.70
N TYR A 75 -2.73 -2.11 -1.35
CA TYR A 75 -2.13 -3.37 -0.93
C TYR A 75 -0.99 -3.10 0.03
N VAL A 76 -0.51 -4.14 0.70
CA VAL A 76 0.59 -4.03 1.66
C VAL A 76 1.73 -4.92 1.19
N ILE A 77 2.94 -4.38 1.20
CA ILE A 77 4.16 -5.12 0.96
C ILE A 77 4.77 -5.45 2.32
N VAL A 78 5.05 -6.74 2.54
CA VAL A 78 5.74 -7.23 3.72
C VAL A 78 7.08 -7.80 3.31
N VAL A 79 8.13 -7.44 4.04
CA VAL A 79 9.45 -8.03 3.94
C VAL A 79 9.79 -8.63 5.29
N PHE A 80 10.23 -9.88 5.31
CA PHE A 80 10.69 -10.56 6.53
C PHE A 80 12.22 -10.45 6.65
N GLU A 81 12.73 -10.51 7.87
CA GLU A 81 14.17 -10.39 8.15
C GLU A 81 14.98 -11.59 7.63
N ASP A 82 14.38 -12.79 7.64
CA ASP A 82 15.01 -14.01 7.15
C ASP A 82 14.92 -14.19 5.62
N GLU A 83 14.04 -13.42 4.97
CA GLU A 83 13.84 -13.42 3.52
C GLU A 83 13.83 -11.98 2.95
N PRO A 84 14.92 -11.20 3.13
CA PRO A 84 14.95 -9.79 2.74
C PRO A 84 14.95 -9.58 1.21
N TYR A 85 15.08 -10.67 0.44
CA TYR A 85 15.09 -10.73 -1.01
C TYR A 85 13.69 -11.04 -1.60
N VAL A 86 12.65 -11.11 -0.77
CA VAL A 86 11.27 -11.37 -1.18
C VAL A 86 10.36 -10.28 -0.66
N LYS A 87 9.47 -9.79 -1.53
CA LYS A 87 8.38 -8.90 -1.17
C LYS A 87 7.07 -9.66 -1.24
N TYR A 88 6.44 -9.89 -0.10
CA TYR A 88 5.14 -10.54 -0.01
C TYR A 88 4.01 -9.50 -0.12
N ILE A 89 3.03 -9.76 -0.97
CA ILE A 89 1.93 -8.82 -1.24
C ILE A 89 0.67 -9.33 -0.57
N TYR A 90 0.15 -8.51 0.34
CA TYR A 90 -1.08 -8.74 1.09
C TYR A 90 -2.19 -7.78 0.64
N TYR A 91 -3.42 -8.27 0.63
CA TYR A 91 -4.61 -7.42 0.57
C TYR A 91 -5.35 -7.46 1.91
N ALA A 92 -5.92 -6.31 2.29
CA ALA A 92 -6.57 -6.12 3.59
C ALA A 92 -7.96 -5.47 3.46
N HIS A 93 -8.70 -5.72 2.37
CA HIS A 93 -10.02 -5.09 2.17
C HIS A 93 -11.09 -5.71 3.09
N ASN A 94 -11.39 -7.00 2.90
CA ASN A 94 -12.44 -7.74 3.61
C ASN A 94 -11.89 -8.80 4.58
N GLY A 95 -10.57 -8.93 4.63
CA GLY A 95 -9.78 -9.91 5.36
C GLY A 95 -8.32 -9.73 4.95
N VAL A 96 -7.37 -10.27 5.73
CA VAL A 96 -5.95 -10.18 5.41
C VAL A 96 -5.51 -11.47 4.72
N ASN A 97 -5.10 -11.36 3.45
CA ASN A 97 -4.70 -12.49 2.64
C ASN A 97 -3.40 -12.18 1.92
N GLN A 98 -2.44 -13.12 1.97
CA GLN A 98 -1.28 -13.08 1.08
C GLN A 98 -1.71 -13.62 -0.29
N MET A 99 -1.35 -12.91 -1.36
CA MET A 99 -1.72 -13.31 -2.72
C MET A 99 -0.52 -13.59 -3.60
N GLU A 100 0.52 -12.78 -3.47
CA GLU A 100 1.65 -12.80 -4.40
C GLU A 100 2.96 -12.58 -3.67
N TYR A 101 4.05 -12.90 -4.35
CA TYR A 101 5.40 -12.55 -3.94
C TYR A 101 6.18 -12.03 -5.15
N VAL A 102 7.16 -11.17 -4.89
CA VAL A 102 8.09 -10.67 -5.89
C VAL A 102 9.51 -10.86 -5.36
N LEU A 103 10.30 -11.67 -6.06
CA LEU A 103 11.72 -11.85 -5.79
C LEU A 103 12.52 -10.65 -6.31
N THR A 104 13.59 -10.28 -5.62
CA THR A 104 14.60 -9.36 -6.17
C THR A 104 15.36 -10.01 -7.33
N GLU A 105 16.01 -9.20 -8.16
CA GLU A 105 16.78 -9.70 -9.30
C GLU A 105 17.97 -10.56 -8.86
N GLU A 106 18.54 -10.29 -7.68
CA GLU A 106 19.60 -11.10 -7.08
C GLU A 106 19.08 -12.49 -6.70
N ALA A 107 17.92 -12.58 -6.05
CA ALA A 107 17.30 -13.86 -5.70
C ALA A 107 16.95 -14.72 -6.93
N LYS A 108 16.45 -14.08 -8.00
CA LYS A 108 16.18 -14.77 -9.28
C LYS A 108 17.45 -15.37 -9.88
N LYS A 109 18.58 -14.65 -9.82
CA LYS A 109 19.88 -15.15 -10.32
C LYS A 109 20.43 -16.30 -9.48
N SER A 110 20.05 -16.37 -8.20
CA SER A 110 20.43 -17.44 -7.29
C SER A 110 19.56 -18.70 -7.38
N ASN A 111 18.65 -18.80 -8.36
CA ASN A 111 17.72 -19.92 -8.56
C ASN A 111 16.87 -20.25 -7.33
N ILE A 112 16.49 -19.24 -6.54
CA ILE A 112 15.53 -19.43 -5.44
C ILE A 112 14.15 -19.71 -6.06
N ASP A 113 13.56 -20.86 -5.72
CA ASP A 113 12.23 -21.26 -6.17
C ASP A 113 11.19 -20.97 -5.08
N LYS A 114 9.91 -21.01 -5.46
CA LYS A 114 8.75 -20.88 -4.57
C LYS A 114 8.80 -21.85 -3.39
N SER A 115 9.31 -23.06 -3.58
CA SER A 115 9.43 -24.06 -2.50
C SER A 115 10.42 -23.66 -1.41
N ASP A 116 11.32 -22.72 -1.70
CA ASP A 116 12.30 -22.23 -0.73
C ASP A 116 11.72 -21.10 0.16
N LEU A 117 10.54 -20.59 -0.18
CA LEU A 117 9.89 -19.47 0.49
C LEU A 117 9.16 -19.92 1.74
N LYS A 118 9.74 -19.64 2.90
CA LYS A 118 9.24 -20.03 4.23
C LYS A 118 8.00 -19.25 4.63
N ASN A 119 7.91 -17.99 4.21
CA ASN A 119 6.80 -17.10 4.57
C ASN A 119 5.75 -16.97 3.46
N TYR A 120 5.83 -17.82 2.42
CA TYR A 120 4.81 -17.87 1.38
C TYR A 120 3.65 -18.78 1.79
N ASP A 121 2.53 -18.17 2.14
CA ASP A 121 1.30 -18.82 2.57
C ASP A 121 0.10 -18.15 1.87
N PRO A 122 -0.08 -18.41 0.55
CA PRO A 122 -1.15 -17.78 -0.20
C PRO A 122 -2.50 -18.30 0.29
N PHE A 123 -3.50 -17.42 0.26
CA PHE A 123 -4.85 -17.78 0.65
C PHE A 123 -5.37 -19.00 -0.14
N ASN A 124 -5.49 -20.15 0.54
CA ASN A 124 -6.15 -21.34 0.01
C ASN A 124 -7.66 -21.25 0.32
N GLU A 125 -8.45 -20.83 -0.66
CA GLU A 125 -9.94 -20.83 -0.55
C GLU A 125 -10.54 -22.20 -0.22
N ILE A 126 -9.78 -23.28 -0.44
CA ILE A 126 -10.25 -24.67 -0.33
C ILE A 126 -10.49 -25.08 1.14
N GLU A 127 -9.70 -24.60 2.10
CA GLU A 127 -9.85 -25.03 3.51
C GLU A 127 -11.11 -24.49 4.18
N LYS A 128 -11.64 -23.34 3.71
CA LYS A 128 -12.83 -22.71 4.28
C LYS A 128 -14.13 -23.47 3.98
N TYR A 129 -14.15 -24.32 2.96
CA TYR A 129 -15.34 -25.07 2.51
C TYR A 129 -15.20 -26.59 2.66
N MET A 130 -14.11 -27.07 3.27
CA MET A 130 -13.91 -28.51 3.56
C MET A 130 -14.10 -28.86 5.05
N ILE A 131 -14.52 -27.89 5.87
CA ILE A 131 -14.97 -28.13 7.24
C ILE A 131 -16.48 -27.90 7.25
N ASP A 132 -17.23 -28.94 6.90
CA ASP A 132 -18.61 -29.22 7.31
C ASP A 132 -18.78 -30.75 7.44
#